data_AF-A0A973RKC9-F1
#
_entry.id   AF-A0A973RKC9-F1
#
_cell.length_a   1.000
_cell.length_b   1.000
_cell.length_c   1.000
_cell.angle_alpha   90.00
_cell.angle_beta   90.00
_cell.angle_gamma   90.00
#
_symmetry.space_group_name_H-M   'P 1'
#
loop_
_entity.id
_entity.type
_entity.pdbx_description
1 polymer ?
#
loop_
_entity_poly.entity_id
_entity_poly.type
_entity_poly.pdbx_seq_one_letter_code
_entity_poly.pdbx_strand_id
1 'polypeptide(L)'
;MLAATAALLLFAGQAKTTDQVKAFVQRTFGTSAYERADVDLNGDRRTESLIYLTNPDHCGSGGCSLVILSPGRRGYRVVMRSTVTRLPISLLSTANHGWRDIGVTVEGGGITRAYQARMRFNGRRYPSNPTVPPAILLRRPTGRILIAP
;
A
#
# COMPACT_ATOMS: atom_id res chain seq x y z
N MET A 1 -35.30 16.54 18.70
CA MET A 1 -34.73 15.17 18.78
C MET A 1 -34.41 14.68 17.37
N LEU A 2 -33.39 13.83 17.23
CA LEU A 2 -32.91 13.12 16.02
C LEU A 2 -31.78 13.78 15.21
N ALA A 3 -30.54 13.50 15.66
CA ALA A 3 -29.37 13.37 14.80
C ALA A 3 -28.32 12.50 15.52
N ALA A 4 -28.53 11.17 15.58
CA ALA A 4 -27.54 10.27 16.22
C ALA A 4 -27.40 8.88 15.56
N THR A 5 -28.16 8.54 14.52
CA THR A 5 -28.23 7.16 14.00
C THR A 5 -27.24 6.81 12.89
N ALA A 6 -26.50 7.76 12.32
CA ALA A 6 -25.53 7.47 11.25
C ALA A 6 -24.12 7.08 11.76
N ALA A 7 -23.73 7.54 12.95
CA ALA A 7 -22.37 7.36 13.45
C ALA A 7 -22.09 5.91 13.91
N LEU A 8 -23.08 5.22 14.49
CA LEU A 8 -22.87 3.90 15.10
C LEU A 8 -22.56 2.78 14.07
N LEU A 9 -23.06 2.91 12.83
CA LEU A 9 -22.83 1.92 11.77
C LEU A 9 -21.44 2.03 11.14
N LEU A 10 -20.83 3.22 11.13
CA LEU A 10 -19.49 3.44 10.56
C LEU A 10 -18.39 2.81 11.41
N PHE A 11 -18.51 2.86 12.75
CA PHE A 11 -17.50 2.31 13.66
C PHE A 11 -17.43 0.78 13.62
N ALA A 12 -18.57 0.09 13.54
CA ALA A 12 -18.61 -1.37 13.50
C ALA A 12 -18.00 -1.94 12.20
N GLY A 13 -18.22 -1.27 11.06
CA GLY A 13 -17.64 -1.66 9.76
C GLY A 13 -16.12 -1.53 9.74
N GLN A 14 -15.59 -0.41 10.24
CA GLN A 14 -14.14 -0.11 10.27
C GLN A 14 -13.36 -1.02 11.23
N ALA A 15 -13.93 -1.32 12.40
CA ALA A 15 -13.33 -2.25 13.37
C ALA A 15 -13.22 -3.67 12.79
N LYS A 16 -14.31 -4.18 12.21
CA LYS A 16 -14.35 -5.52 11.60
C LYS A 16 -13.35 -5.66 10.43
N THR A 17 -13.20 -4.62 9.59
CA THR A 17 -12.21 -4.63 8.52
C THR A 17 -10.77 -4.57 9.03
N THR A 18 -10.54 -3.84 10.13
CA THR A 18 -9.22 -3.77 10.78
C THR A 18 -8.78 -5.14 11.28
N ASP A 19 -9.67 -5.84 11.97
CA ASP A 19 -9.41 -7.20 12.49
C ASP A 19 -9.16 -8.21 11.36
N GLN A 20 -9.93 -8.13 10.27
CA GLN A 20 -9.77 -9.02 9.12
C GLN A 20 -8.44 -8.82 8.39
N VAL A 21 -8.00 -7.57 8.20
CA VAL A 21 -6.68 -7.29 7.61
C VAL A 21 -5.57 -7.76 8.53
N LYS A 22 -5.65 -7.45 9.84
CA LYS A 22 -4.65 -7.89 10.82
C LYS A 22 -4.49 -9.42 10.80
N ALA A 23 -5.61 -10.14 10.83
CA ALA A 23 -5.62 -11.60 10.76
C ALA A 23 -5.04 -12.12 9.43
N PHE A 24 -5.36 -11.48 8.30
CA PHE A 24 -4.79 -11.83 7.01
C PHE A 24 -3.27 -11.61 6.98
N VAL A 25 -2.79 -10.44 7.43
CA VAL A 25 -1.38 -10.10 7.45
C VAL A 25 -0.59 -11.05 8.35
N GLN A 26 -1.09 -11.33 9.56
CA GLN A 26 -0.47 -12.28 10.48
C GLN A 26 -0.38 -13.68 9.87
N ARG A 27 -1.46 -14.19 9.28
CA ARG A 27 -1.49 -15.53 8.68
C ARG A 27 -0.63 -15.65 7.44
N THR A 28 -0.56 -14.62 6.61
CA THR A 28 0.12 -14.67 5.30
C THR A 28 1.58 -14.22 5.37
N PHE A 29 1.93 -13.29 6.25
CA PHE A 29 3.27 -12.71 6.36
C PHE A 29 3.93 -12.95 7.72
N GLY A 30 3.24 -13.62 8.66
CA GLY A 30 3.82 -14.02 9.94
C GLY A 30 4.03 -12.88 10.95
N THR A 31 3.49 -11.69 10.69
CA THR A 31 3.77 -10.49 11.48
C THR A 31 2.50 -9.66 11.73
N SER A 32 2.51 -8.93 12.85
CA SER A 32 1.58 -7.85 13.15
C SER A 32 2.25 -6.49 13.25
N ALA A 33 3.57 -6.43 13.04
CA ALA A 33 4.35 -5.20 12.99
C ALA A 33 4.30 -4.64 11.57
N TYR A 34 3.43 -3.65 11.38
CA TYR A 34 3.29 -2.94 10.12
C TYR A 34 2.68 -1.55 10.32
N GLU A 35 2.94 -0.66 9.38
CA GLU A 35 2.17 0.56 9.18
C GLU A 35 1.14 0.34 8.08
N ARG A 36 0.00 1.02 8.18
CA ARG A 36 -1.13 0.84 7.26
C ARG A 36 -1.75 2.16 6.83
N ALA A 37 -2.11 2.22 5.55
CA ALA A 37 -3.03 3.21 5.02
C ALA A 37 -4.10 2.52 4.17
N ASP A 38 -5.33 3.01 4.25
CA ASP A 38 -6.44 2.54 3.43
C ASP A 38 -6.87 3.62 2.43
N VAL A 39 -7.02 3.24 1.17
CA VAL A 39 -7.44 4.15 0.11
C VAL A 39 -8.09 3.37 -1.02
N ASP A 40 -9.12 3.94 -1.63
CA ASP A 40 -9.71 3.41 -2.85
C ASP A 40 -8.75 3.66 -4.03
N LEU A 41 -8.06 2.61 -4.49
CA LEU A 41 -7.12 2.73 -5.59
C LEU A 41 -7.81 2.61 -6.95
N ASN A 42 -9.00 2.00 -7.01
CA ASN A 42 -9.61 1.57 -8.27
C ASN A 42 -10.99 2.21 -8.57
N GLY A 43 -11.52 3.00 -7.65
CA GLY A 43 -12.78 3.72 -7.77
C GLY A 43 -14.04 2.89 -7.48
N ASP A 44 -13.92 1.66 -6.97
CA ASP A 44 -15.05 0.76 -6.69
C ASP A 44 -15.73 1.01 -5.34
N ARG A 45 -15.30 2.05 -4.61
CA ARG A 45 -15.76 2.42 -3.25
C ARG A 45 -15.39 1.39 -2.17
N ARG A 46 -14.46 0.47 -2.45
CA ARG A 46 -13.89 -0.45 -1.47
C ARG A 46 -12.39 -0.18 -1.38
N THR A 47 -11.94 0.22 -0.20
CA THR A 47 -10.55 0.63 -0.02
C THR A 47 -9.60 -0.56 -0.09
N GLU A 48 -8.51 -0.39 -0.83
CA GLU A 48 -7.31 -1.20 -0.70
C GLU A 48 -6.51 -0.82 0.55
N SER A 49 -5.87 -1.82 1.16
CA SER A 49 -4.96 -1.61 2.29
C SER A 49 -3.51 -1.70 1.82
N LEU A 50 -2.76 -0.61 2.00
CA LEU A 50 -1.31 -0.58 1.87
C LEU A 50 -0.71 -0.95 3.22
N ILE A 51 0.11 -2.00 3.26
CA ILE A 51 0.71 -2.57 4.46
C ILE A 51 2.22 -2.51 4.31
N TYR A 52 2.88 -1.62 5.04
CA TYR A 52 4.33 -1.51 5.10
C TYR A 52 4.84 -2.35 6.27
N LEU A 53 5.44 -3.51 5.99
CA LEU A 53 5.88 -4.47 7.01
C LEU A 53 7.14 -3.93 7.68
N THR A 54 7.16 -3.83 9.01
CA THR A 54 8.25 -3.17 9.74
C THR A 54 9.12 -4.11 10.56
N ASN A 55 8.79 -5.41 10.63
CA ASN A 55 9.67 -6.38 11.29
C ASN A 55 10.89 -6.75 10.43
N PRO A 56 12.03 -7.11 11.07
CA PRO A 56 13.29 -7.39 10.38
C PRO A 56 13.21 -8.44 9.26
N ASP A 57 12.35 -9.46 9.39
CA ASP A 57 12.23 -10.52 8.38
C ASP A 57 11.71 -10.03 7.01
N HIS A 58 11.07 -8.86 6.97
CA HIS A 58 10.58 -8.23 5.74
C HIS A 58 11.35 -6.96 5.37
N CYS A 59 12.47 -6.70 6.05
CA CYS A 59 13.31 -5.53 5.86
C CYS A 59 14.75 -5.93 5.52
N GLY A 60 15.40 -5.11 4.70
CA GLY A 60 16.82 -5.23 4.40
C GLY A 60 17.44 -3.88 4.13
N SER A 61 18.66 -3.88 3.59
CA SER A 61 19.39 -2.63 3.33
C SER A 61 18.70 -1.72 2.31
N GLY A 62 17.81 -2.24 1.46
CA GLY A 62 17.01 -1.46 0.49
C GLY A 62 15.68 -0.93 1.04
N GLY A 63 15.38 -1.17 2.32
CA GLY A 63 14.07 -0.90 2.92
C GLY A 63 13.24 -2.16 3.15
N CYS A 64 11.94 -1.98 3.39
CA CYS A 64 11.04 -3.06 3.75
C CYS A 64 10.02 -3.39 2.65
N SER A 65 9.33 -4.52 2.82
CA SER A 65 8.26 -4.95 1.92
C SER A 65 7.01 -4.07 2.08
N LEU A 66 6.50 -3.55 0.96
CA LEU A 66 5.17 -2.94 0.88
C LEU A 66 4.20 -3.90 0.19
N VAL A 67 3.10 -4.22 0.87
CA VAL A 67 2.03 -5.09 0.37
C VAL A 67 0.80 -4.25 0.09
N ILE A 68 0.11 -4.51 -1.02
CA ILE A 68 -1.22 -3.93 -1.29
C ILE A 68 -2.25 -5.06 -1.34
N LEU A 69 -3.26 -4.94 -0.48
CA LEU A 69 -4.36 -5.87 -0.35
C LEU A 69 -5.62 -5.25 -0.97
N SER A 70 -6.22 -5.94 -1.93
CA SER A 70 -7.52 -5.56 -2.51
C SER A 70 -8.61 -6.47 -2.00
N PRO A 71 -9.75 -5.93 -1.53
CA PRO A 71 -10.82 -6.72 -0.97
C PRO A 71 -11.54 -7.52 -2.08
N GLY A 72 -11.53 -8.84 -1.97
CA GLY A 72 -12.22 -9.79 -2.85
C GLY A 72 -13.52 -10.32 -2.24
N ARG A 73 -14.11 -11.34 -2.88
CA ARG A 73 -15.33 -12.02 -2.38
C ARG A 73 -15.08 -12.92 -1.16
N ARG A 74 -13.87 -13.49 -1.04
CA ARG A 74 -13.51 -14.49 -0.01
C ARG A 74 -12.32 -14.04 0.88
N GLY A 75 -12.14 -12.74 1.04
CA GLY A 75 -10.99 -12.17 1.78
C GLY A 75 -10.21 -11.20 0.90
N TYR A 76 -8.88 -11.19 1.01
CA TYR A 76 -8.02 -10.25 0.31
C TYR A 76 -7.23 -10.90 -0.83
N ARG A 77 -7.06 -10.16 -1.92
CA ARG A 77 -6.12 -10.47 -3.00
C ARG A 77 -4.88 -9.60 -2.84
N VAL A 78 -3.70 -10.21 -2.87
CA VAL A 78 -2.44 -9.47 -2.90
C VAL A 78 -2.20 -8.93 -4.31
N VAL A 79 -2.34 -7.61 -4.48
CA VAL A 79 -2.16 -6.93 -5.78
C VAL A 79 -0.77 -6.32 -5.93
N MET A 80 -0.01 -6.26 -4.83
CA MET A 80 1.40 -5.95 -4.82
C MET A 80 2.06 -6.59 -3.59
N ARG A 81 3.30 -7.06 -3.77
CA ARG A 81 4.27 -7.28 -2.70
C ARG A 81 5.60 -6.80 -3.25
N SER A 82 6.13 -5.69 -2.74
CA SER A 82 7.43 -5.19 -3.15
C SER A 82 8.56 -5.94 -2.43
N THR A 83 9.72 -6.03 -3.07
CA THR A 83 10.95 -6.59 -2.48
C THR A 83 11.66 -5.57 -1.59
N VAL A 84 11.67 -4.30 -1.99
CA VAL A 84 12.35 -3.21 -1.30
C VAL A 84 11.56 -1.92 -1.48
N THR A 85 11.29 -1.20 -0.40
CA THR A 85 10.58 0.07 -0.42
C THR A 85 10.94 0.86 0.83
N ARG A 86 11.10 2.18 0.69
CA ARG A 86 11.20 3.12 1.81
C ARG A 86 10.05 4.11 1.81
N LEU A 87 9.81 4.68 2.97
CA LEU A 87 8.87 5.77 3.19
C LEU A 87 9.42 7.09 2.58
N PRO A 88 8.56 8.07 2.26
CA PRO A 88 7.10 7.99 2.30
C PRO A 88 6.51 7.11 1.19
N ILE A 89 5.33 6.55 1.47
CA ILE A 89 4.45 5.96 0.45
C ILE A 89 3.39 6.99 0.08
N SER A 90 3.17 7.23 -1.21
CA SER A 90 2.27 8.27 -1.69
C SER A 90 1.26 7.76 -2.73
N LEU A 91 0.06 8.33 -2.70
CA LEU A 91 -0.93 8.21 -3.75
C LEU A 91 -0.70 9.30 -4.79
N LEU A 92 -0.34 8.92 -6.01
CA LEU A 92 -0.08 9.88 -7.08
C LEU A 92 -1.39 10.34 -7.74
N SER A 93 -1.37 11.50 -8.39
CA SER A 93 -2.51 12.01 -9.16
C SER A 93 -2.79 11.21 -10.44
N THR A 94 -1.81 10.44 -10.93
CA THR A 94 -1.95 9.61 -12.14
C THR A 94 -2.61 8.26 -11.84
N ALA A 95 -3.17 7.65 -12.88
CA ALA A 95 -3.76 6.31 -12.84
C ALA A 95 -3.42 5.53 -14.11
N ASN A 96 -3.44 4.21 -14.02
CA ASN A 96 -3.23 3.29 -15.14
C ASN A 96 -4.18 2.09 -15.01
N HIS A 97 -4.87 1.72 -16.10
CA HIS A 97 -5.90 0.67 -16.09
C HIS A 97 -6.96 0.83 -15.00
N GLY A 98 -7.38 2.08 -14.73
CA GLY A 98 -8.39 2.39 -13.70
C GLY A 98 -7.86 2.39 -12.27
N TRP A 99 -6.57 2.11 -12.04
CA TRP A 99 -5.96 2.09 -10.72
C TRP A 99 -4.98 3.25 -10.53
N ARG A 100 -5.04 3.93 -9.38
CA ARG A 100 -4.14 5.05 -9.02
C ARG A 100 -2.70 4.56 -8.90
N ASP A 101 -1.75 5.35 -9.39
CA ASP A 101 -0.33 5.01 -9.27
C ASP A 101 0.17 5.28 -7.83
N ILE A 102 1.12 4.45 -7.38
CA ILE A 102 1.75 4.60 -6.06
C ILE A 102 3.17 5.13 -6.23
N GLY A 103 3.55 6.11 -5.43
CA GLY A 103 4.92 6.59 -5.32
C GLY A 103 5.59 5.97 -4.10
N VAL A 104 6.79 5.43 -4.26
CA VAL A 104 7.61 4.85 -3.18
C VAL A 104 9.02 5.39 -3.23
N THR A 105 9.69 5.51 -2.07
CA THR A 105 11.11 5.87 -2.04
C THR A 105 11.97 4.63 -2.27
N VAL A 106 13.03 4.79 -3.05
CA VAL A 106 14.06 3.79 -3.31
C VAL A 106 15.41 4.37 -2.89
N GLU A 107 16.09 3.65 -2.00
CA GLU A 107 17.43 3.97 -1.51
C GLU A 107 18.00 2.74 -0.78
N GLY A 108 19.32 2.61 -0.70
CA GLY A 108 19.99 1.45 -0.12
C GLY A 108 20.12 0.28 -1.10
N GLY A 109 20.62 -0.86 -0.63
CA GLY A 109 20.90 -2.01 -1.52
C GLY A 109 21.87 -1.70 -2.67
N GLY A 110 22.80 -0.76 -2.45
CA GLY A 110 23.72 -0.24 -3.46
C GLY A 110 23.28 1.07 -4.13
N ILE A 111 22.04 1.50 -3.93
CA ILE A 111 21.53 2.80 -4.41
C ILE A 111 21.87 3.87 -3.38
N THR A 112 22.78 4.78 -3.73
CA THR A 112 23.29 5.83 -2.83
C THR A 112 22.56 7.17 -2.94
N ARG A 113 21.83 7.40 -4.04
CA ARG A 113 20.99 8.58 -4.23
C ARG A 113 19.53 8.16 -4.18
N ALA A 114 18.85 8.57 -3.13
CA ALA A 114 17.42 8.31 -2.97
C ALA A 114 16.63 8.92 -4.14
N TYR A 115 15.63 8.19 -4.63
CA TYR A 115 14.68 8.70 -5.61
C TYR A 115 13.30 8.11 -5.37
N GLN A 116 12.26 8.75 -5.92
CA GLN A 116 10.93 8.16 -5.91
C GLN A 116 10.67 7.34 -7.17
N ALA A 117 10.17 6.13 -7.00
CA ALA A 117 9.68 5.28 -8.07
C ALA A 117 8.16 5.32 -8.15
N ARG A 118 7.63 5.43 -9.37
CA ARG A 118 6.22 5.26 -9.69
C ARG A 118 5.94 3.80 -9.97
N MET A 119 5.00 3.26 -9.21
CA MET A 119 4.44 1.92 -9.36
C MET A 119 3.11 2.04 -10.11
N ARG A 120 3.12 1.64 -11.38
CA ARG A 120 1.92 1.66 -12.24
C ARG A 120 1.24 0.30 -12.27
N PHE A 121 -0.08 0.28 -12.09
CA PHE A 121 -0.85 -0.96 -12.23
C PHE A 121 -0.87 -1.42 -13.68
N ASN A 122 -0.64 -2.70 -13.96
CA ASN A 122 -0.55 -3.23 -15.33
C ASN A 122 -1.84 -3.90 -15.83
N GLY A 123 -2.97 -3.67 -15.16
CA GLY A 123 -4.24 -4.38 -15.41
C GLY A 123 -4.42 -5.64 -14.55
N ARG A 124 -3.36 -6.13 -13.89
CA ARG A 124 -3.44 -7.28 -12.96
C ARG A 124 -2.81 -7.01 -11.60
N ARG A 125 -1.65 -6.36 -11.57
CA ARG A 125 -0.86 -6.06 -10.37
C ARG A 125 0.02 -4.82 -10.54
N TYR A 126 0.50 -4.28 -9.43
CA TYR A 126 1.64 -3.35 -9.44
C TYR A 126 2.97 -4.12 -9.56
N PRO A 127 4.08 -3.45 -9.93
CA PRO A 127 5.40 -4.05 -9.95
C PRO A 127 5.80 -4.58 -8.56
N SER A 128 6.53 -5.68 -8.50
CA SER A 128 7.03 -6.24 -7.24
C SER A 128 8.41 -5.72 -6.85
N ASN A 129 9.04 -4.90 -7.70
CA ASN A 129 10.34 -4.31 -7.39
C ASN A 129 10.39 -2.89 -7.99
N PRO A 130 10.55 -1.83 -7.18
CA PRO A 130 10.59 -0.46 -7.67
C PRO A 130 11.91 -0.07 -8.35
N THR A 131 12.94 -0.93 -8.33
CA THR A 131 14.25 -0.65 -8.92
C THR A 131 14.40 -1.10 -10.38
N VAL A 132 13.41 -1.82 -10.92
CA VAL A 132 13.44 -2.37 -12.28
C VAL A 132 12.13 -2.06 -13.03
N PRO A 133 12.14 -2.09 -14.37
CA PRO A 133 10.90 -1.97 -15.15
C PRO A 133 9.82 -2.97 -14.70
N PRO A 134 8.53 -2.59 -14.70
CA PRO A 134 8.00 -1.35 -15.26
C PRO A 134 7.88 -0.20 -14.24
N ALA A 135 8.58 -0.24 -13.11
CA ALA A 135 8.69 0.92 -12.23
C ALA A 135 9.50 2.05 -12.90
N ILE A 136 9.10 3.30 -12.68
CA ILE A 136 9.70 4.47 -13.37
C ILE A 136 10.10 5.52 -12.35
N LEU A 137 11.31 6.09 -12.47
CA LEU A 137 11.74 7.22 -11.66
C LEU A 137 10.84 8.45 -11.84
N LEU A 138 10.43 9.06 -10.73
CA LEU A 138 9.68 10.31 -10.67
C LEU A 138 10.64 11.49 -10.48
N ARG A 139 10.63 12.42 -11.43
CA ARG A 139 11.40 13.68 -11.32
C ARG A 139 10.69 14.74 -10.47
N ARG A 140 9.36 14.73 -10.48
CA ARG A 140 8.49 15.66 -9.75
C ARG A 140 7.26 14.89 -9.26
N PRO A 141 7.36 14.20 -8.12
CA PRO A 141 6.22 13.48 -7.58
C PRO A 141 5.12 14.46 -7.17
N THR A 142 3.90 14.23 -7.63
CA THR A 142 2.71 14.97 -7.23
C THR A 142 1.69 13.98 -6.68
N GLY A 143 1.38 14.11 -5.41
CA GLY A 143 0.54 13.15 -4.71
C GLY A 143 0.43 13.47 -3.22
N ARG A 144 -0.45 12.74 -2.54
CA ARG A 144 -0.63 12.82 -1.09
C ARG A 144 0.13 11.67 -0.43
N ILE A 145 0.82 11.96 0.67
CA ILE A 145 1.46 10.94 1.50
C ILE A 145 0.37 10.09 2.18
N LEU A 146 0.49 8.78 2.04
CA LEU A 146 -0.37 7.78 2.68
C LEU A 146 0.27 7.25 3.97
N ILE A 147 1.58 6.97 3.91
CA ILE A 147 2.39 6.50 5.04
C ILE A 147 3.64 7.39 5.09
N ALA A 148 3.83 8.09 6.20
CA ALA A 148 4.93 9.03 6.42
C ALA A 148 6.18 8.33 6.96
N PRO A 149 7.39 8.93 6.87
CA PRO A 149 8.63 8.34 7.39
C PRO A 149 8.67 8.10 8.90
#